data_AF-A0A958V8C0-F1
#
_entry.id   AF-A0A958V8C0-F1
#
_cell.length_a   1.000
_cell.length_b   1.000
_cell.length_c   1.000
_cell.angle_alpha   90.00
_cell.angle_beta   90.00
_cell.angle_gamma   90.00
#
_symmetry.space_group_name_H-M   'P 1'
#
loop_
_entity.id
_entity.type
_entity.pdbx_description
1 polymer ?
#
loop_
_entity_poly.entity_id
_entity_poly.type
_entity_poly.pdbx_seq_one_letter_code
_entity_poly.pdbx_strand_id
1 'polypeptide(L)'
;MTITKNTLFAVLGLTFFGISCQRHQIVPPPEPPVDQVEVDCMFQGQVDTSNYTLQEGTNSYACNMLVTKNIQPSPLTSSAIYTDSLGSTSSSINHGIRLDLGSFTWIDDGSNNPSISEFQTFFSGANLMAQFGDSVNLPYSNAGASGVQLTWVDQNGIPYFSRDTSTYAGSFFMLNNVMYEADNDNEYVKWSALFTCELWDAAGVNSVVISNGIFNGAFRRRTQ
;
A
#
# COMPACT_ATOMS: atom_id res chain seq x y z
N MET A 1 -65.88 -31.94 49.75
CA MET A 1 -66.48 -31.71 51.07
C MET A 1 -65.50 -30.87 51.87
N THR A 2 -65.94 -29.69 52.26
CA THR A 2 -65.19 -28.54 52.80
C THR A 2 -64.64 -28.79 54.21
N ILE A 3 -63.52 -28.14 54.57
CA ILE A 3 -63.19 -27.49 55.87
C ILE A 3 -61.78 -26.84 55.70
N THR A 4 -61.65 -25.54 55.39
CA THR A 4 -61.36 -24.39 56.29
C THR A 4 -60.35 -24.63 57.44
N LYS A 5 -59.25 -23.87 57.47
CA LYS A 5 -59.00 -22.78 58.44
C LYS A 5 -57.61 -22.14 58.29
N ASN A 6 -57.63 -20.84 58.57
CA ASN A 6 -56.62 -19.80 58.43
C ASN A 6 -56.11 -19.44 59.84
N THR A 7 -54.78 -19.35 60.06
CA THR A 7 -54.07 -18.63 61.17
C THR A 7 -52.57 -18.94 61.04
N LEU A 8 -51.70 -18.07 60.51
CA LEU A 8 -51.11 -16.84 61.09
C LEU A 8 -50.43 -17.07 62.46
N PHE A 9 -49.09 -17.10 62.50
CA PHE A 9 -48.23 -16.33 63.42
C PHE A 9 -46.73 -16.50 63.05
N ALA A 10 -46.01 -15.39 63.05
CA ALA A 10 -44.70 -15.16 62.46
C ALA A 10 -43.55 -15.22 63.49
N VAL A 11 -42.33 -15.59 63.07
CA VAL A 11 -41.07 -15.10 63.67
C VAL A 11 -39.93 -15.06 62.63
N LEU A 12 -39.37 -13.85 62.52
CA LEU A 12 -38.06 -13.38 62.01
C LEU A 12 -37.02 -14.41 61.53
N GLY A 13 -36.53 -14.17 60.31
CA GLY A 13 -35.24 -14.63 59.80
C GLY A 13 -34.69 -13.64 58.77
N LEU A 14 -34.08 -12.56 59.27
CA LEU A 14 -33.46 -11.49 58.49
C LEU A 14 -32.10 -11.98 57.96
N THR A 15 -31.97 -12.28 56.67
CA THR A 15 -30.67 -12.58 56.05
C THR A 15 -30.45 -11.75 54.79
N PHE A 16 -29.66 -10.69 54.99
CA PHE A 16 -28.70 -10.07 54.08
C PHE A 16 -29.12 -9.91 52.61
N PHE A 17 -29.57 -8.69 52.30
CA PHE A 17 -29.38 -8.10 50.98
C PHE A 17 -27.88 -8.08 50.66
N GLY A 18 -27.48 -8.89 49.68
CA GLY A 18 -26.18 -8.77 49.04
C GLY A 18 -26.06 -7.39 48.40
N ILE A 19 -25.25 -6.54 49.01
CA ILE A 19 -24.84 -5.26 48.46
C ILE A 19 -23.93 -5.59 47.28
N SER A 20 -24.49 -5.74 46.08
CA SER A 20 -23.67 -5.72 44.87
C SER A 20 -23.14 -4.30 44.75
N CYS A 21 -21.86 -4.11 45.10
CA CYS A 21 -21.09 -2.99 44.61
C CYS A 21 -21.04 -3.13 43.09
N GLN A 22 -22.05 -2.58 42.41
CA GLN A 22 -21.98 -2.27 41.00
C GLN A 22 -20.85 -1.24 40.88
N ARG A 23 -19.63 -1.71 40.61
CA ARG A 23 -18.56 -0.83 40.15
C ARG A 23 -19.15 -0.10 38.95
N HIS A 24 -19.28 1.21 39.04
CA HIS A 24 -19.44 2.03 37.84
C HIS A 24 -18.20 1.74 37.00
N GLN A 25 -18.39 0.95 35.94
CA GLN A 25 -17.37 0.77 34.93
C GLN A 25 -17.35 2.09 34.17
N ILE A 26 -16.40 2.95 34.53
CA ILE A 26 -16.11 4.16 33.76
C ILE A 26 -15.54 3.62 32.45
N VAL A 27 -16.37 3.60 31.41
CA VAL A 27 -15.89 3.40 30.04
C VAL A 27 -15.04 4.63 29.74
N PRO A 28 -13.73 4.50 29.53
CA PRO A 28 -12.93 5.60 29.06
C PRO A 28 -13.61 6.19 27.82
N PRO A 29 -13.60 7.52 27.63
CA PRO A 29 -14.03 8.09 26.37
C PRO A 29 -13.41 7.30 25.23
N PRO A 30 -14.15 7.01 24.14
CA PRO A 30 -13.57 6.38 22.96
C PRO A 30 -12.26 7.09 22.66
N GLU A 31 -11.18 6.32 22.53
CA GLU A 31 -9.93 6.91 22.10
C GLU A 31 -10.21 7.71 20.82
N PRO A 32 -9.69 8.94 20.71
CA PRO A 32 -9.84 9.70 19.49
C PRO A 32 -9.40 8.81 18.32
N PRO A 33 -10.13 8.80 17.19
CA PRO A 33 -9.74 7.99 16.06
C PRO A 33 -8.27 8.28 15.76
N VAL A 34 -7.45 7.24 15.72
CA VAL A 34 -6.06 7.37 15.28
C VAL A 34 -6.13 7.99 13.89
N ASP A 35 -5.42 9.09 13.67
CA ASP A 35 -5.26 9.67 12.33
C ASP A 35 -4.52 8.63 11.48
N GLN A 36 -5.26 7.74 10.83
CA GLN A 36 -4.74 6.74 9.91
C GLN A 36 -4.74 7.37 8.52
N VAL A 37 -3.60 7.29 7.85
CA VAL A 37 -3.51 7.69 6.45
C VAL A 37 -4.28 6.67 5.62
N GLU A 38 -5.36 7.13 4.98
CA GLU A 38 -6.12 6.32 4.03
C GLU A 38 -5.38 6.28 2.68
N VAL A 39 -5.05 5.07 2.24
CA VAL A 39 -4.39 4.83 0.96
C VAL A 39 -5.39 4.17 0.02
N ASP A 40 -5.81 4.90 -1.00
CA ASP A 40 -6.73 4.40 -2.04
C ASP A 40 -5.96 3.70 -3.15
N CYS A 41 -5.59 2.44 -2.92
CA CYS A 41 -4.93 1.62 -3.92
C CYS A 41 -5.90 1.11 -4.99
N MET A 42 -5.67 1.52 -6.24
CA MET A 42 -6.56 1.18 -7.34
C MET A 42 -5.84 1.18 -8.68
N PHE A 43 -6.11 0.17 -9.51
CA PHE A 43 -5.67 0.10 -10.89
C PHE A 43 -6.87 0.05 -11.83
N GLN A 44 -6.85 0.87 -12.86
CA GLN A 44 -7.80 0.83 -13.96
C GLN A 44 -7.05 0.91 -15.29
N GLY A 45 -7.37 0.05 -16.24
CA GLY A 45 -6.75 0.11 -17.57
C GLY A 45 -7.20 -1.03 -18.46
N GLN A 46 -6.77 -0.99 -19.71
CA GLN A 46 -6.97 -2.09 -20.64
C GLN A 46 -5.69 -2.91 -20.75
N VAL A 47 -5.76 -4.21 -20.45
CA VAL A 47 -4.67 -5.16 -20.71
C VAL A 47 -5.05 -5.98 -21.93
N ASP A 48 -4.29 -5.81 -23.01
CA ASP A 48 -4.59 -6.21 -24.38
C ASP A 48 -5.98 -5.73 -24.84
N THR A 49 -6.98 -6.61 -24.77
CA THR A 49 -8.36 -6.32 -25.17
C THR A 49 -9.32 -6.23 -23.99
N SER A 50 -8.88 -6.63 -22.80
CA SER A 50 -9.72 -6.75 -21.61
C SER A 50 -9.55 -5.55 -20.68
N ASN A 51 -10.65 -4.99 -20.21
CA ASN A 51 -10.62 -3.92 -19.23
C ASN A 51 -10.53 -4.50 -17.82
N TYR A 52 -9.63 -3.95 -17.02
CA TYR A 52 -9.45 -4.30 -15.62
C TYR A 52 -9.75 -3.10 -14.73
N THR A 53 -10.37 -3.37 -13.58
CA THR A 53 -10.54 -2.42 -12.48
C THR A 53 -10.30 -3.21 -11.21
N LEU A 54 -9.15 -2.97 -10.59
CA LEU A 54 -8.70 -3.61 -9.37
C LEU A 54 -8.71 -2.54 -8.28
N GLN A 55 -9.29 -2.83 -7.13
CA GLN A 55 -9.35 -1.87 -6.03
C GLN A 55 -9.18 -2.61 -4.71
N GLU A 56 -8.36 -2.06 -3.83
CA GLU A 56 -8.17 -2.58 -2.48
C GLU A 56 -9.51 -2.74 -1.74
N GLY A 57 -9.62 -3.80 -0.95
CA GLY A 57 -10.82 -4.13 -0.19
C GLY A 57 -11.96 -4.72 -1.02
N THR A 58 -11.83 -4.74 -2.36
CA THR A 58 -12.80 -5.39 -3.26
C THR A 58 -12.24 -6.70 -3.78
N ASN A 59 -13.08 -7.74 -3.93
CA ASN A 59 -12.70 -9.02 -4.56
C ASN A 59 -11.38 -9.63 -4.03
N SER A 60 -11.12 -9.46 -2.73
CA SER A 60 -9.91 -9.92 -2.06
C SER A 60 -8.61 -9.24 -2.51
N TYR A 61 -8.64 -8.04 -3.10
CA TYR A 61 -7.43 -7.28 -3.40
C TYR A 61 -6.90 -6.53 -2.18
N ALA A 62 -5.58 -6.51 -2.02
CA ALA A 62 -4.87 -5.75 -1.00
C ALA A 62 -3.65 -5.06 -1.60
N CYS A 63 -3.31 -3.92 -1.01
CA CYS A 63 -2.09 -3.21 -1.35
C CYS A 63 -0.92 -3.66 -0.50
N ASN A 64 0.27 -3.68 -1.10
CA ASN A 64 1.50 -4.03 -0.39
C ASN A 64 2.65 -3.13 -0.83
N MET A 65 3.15 -2.38 0.15
CA MET A 65 4.26 -1.44 0.01
C MET A 65 5.51 -2.06 0.61
N LEU A 66 6.57 -2.14 -0.20
CA LEU A 66 7.86 -2.69 0.20
C LEU A 66 8.97 -1.66 -0.05
N VAL A 67 9.94 -1.61 0.85
CA VAL A 67 11.20 -0.88 0.61
C VAL A 67 12.35 -1.88 0.65
N THR A 68 13.01 -2.06 -0.49
CA THR A 68 14.23 -2.88 -0.58
C THR A 68 15.43 -1.98 -0.40
N LYS A 69 16.23 -2.21 0.64
CA LYS A 69 17.37 -1.34 1.00
C LYS A 69 18.70 -2.07 0.84
N ASN A 70 19.71 -1.34 0.37
CA ASN A 70 21.11 -1.70 0.41
C ASN A 70 21.85 -0.71 1.33
N ILE A 71 22.14 -1.15 2.55
CA ILE A 71 22.78 -0.31 3.57
C ILE A 71 24.30 -0.42 3.45
N GLN A 72 24.97 0.72 3.40
CA GLN A 72 26.41 0.86 3.35
C GLN A 72 26.90 1.66 4.56
N PRO A 73 28.08 1.33 5.14
CA PRO A 73 28.61 2.06 6.28
C PRO A 73 29.02 3.48 5.86
N SER A 74 28.65 4.48 6.65
CA SER A 74 29.07 5.87 6.43
C SER A 74 30.60 5.98 6.31
N PRO A 75 31.14 6.72 5.32
CA PRO A 75 30.47 7.69 4.44
C PRO A 75 29.99 7.13 3.10
N LEU A 76 29.92 5.80 2.93
CA LEU A 76 29.39 5.21 1.71
C LEU A 76 27.88 5.43 1.60
N THR A 77 27.42 5.60 0.37
CA THR A 77 26.01 5.86 0.08
C THR A 77 25.19 4.58 0.12
N SER A 78 24.13 4.60 0.93
CA SER A 78 23.09 3.57 0.96
C SER A 78 22.04 3.84 -0.11
N SER A 79 21.25 2.82 -0.46
CA SER A 79 20.20 2.96 -1.46
C SER A 79 18.92 2.20 -1.16
N ALA A 80 17.79 2.64 -1.73
CA ALA A 80 16.47 2.05 -1.50
C ALA A 80 15.61 2.09 -2.77
N ILE A 81 14.97 0.97 -3.10
CA ILE A 81 13.94 0.86 -4.14
C ILE A 81 12.58 0.77 -3.45
N TYR A 82 11.64 1.62 -3.89
CA TYR A 82 10.29 1.64 -3.37
C TYR A 82 9.37 0.86 -4.30
N THR A 83 8.65 -0.09 -3.72
CA THR A 83 7.71 -0.95 -4.42
C THR A 83 6.32 -0.72 -3.87
N ASP A 84 5.35 -0.63 -4.76
CA ASP A 84 3.93 -0.74 -4.43
C ASP A 84 3.27 -1.77 -5.34
N SER A 85 2.33 -2.53 -4.80
CA SER A 85 1.67 -3.61 -5.53
C SER A 85 0.23 -3.78 -5.09
N LEU A 86 -0.64 -3.99 -6.07
CA LEU A 86 -2.04 -4.33 -5.88
C LEU A 86 -2.27 -5.74 -6.42
N GLY A 87 -2.48 -6.67 -5.50
CA GLY A 87 -2.63 -8.09 -5.80
C GLY A 87 -3.78 -8.71 -5.03
N SER A 88 -4.27 -9.85 -5.53
CA SER A 88 -5.27 -10.63 -4.81
C SER A 88 -4.66 -11.39 -3.63
N THR A 89 -5.39 -11.41 -2.53
CA THR A 89 -5.16 -12.24 -1.33
C THR A 89 -5.84 -13.60 -1.42
N SER A 90 -6.69 -13.81 -2.44
CA SER A 90 -7.34 -15.10 -2.72
C SER A 90 -6.43 -15.97 -3.59
N SER A 91 -6.33 -17.26 -3.25
CA SER A 91 -5.60 -18.26 -4.06
C SER A 91 -6.24 -18.58 -5.41
N SER A 92 -7.46 -18.11 -5.67
CA SER A 92 -8.19 -18.34 -6.92
C SER A 92 -8.08 -17.20 -7.94
N ILE A 93 -7.48 -16.07 -7.54
CA ILE A 93 -7.33 -14.88 -8.38
C ILE A 93 -5.85 -14.51 -8.34
N ASN A 94 -5.18 -14.58 -9.50
CA ASN A 94 -3.72 -14.41 -9.57
C ASN A 94 -3.29 -13.10 -10.24
N HIS A 95 -4.21 -12.36 -10.87
CA HIS A 95 -3.84 -11.17 -11.61
C HIS A 95 -3.72 -9.95 -10.70
N GLY A 96 -2.77 -9.09 -11.02
CA GLY A 96 -2.43 -7.91 -10.22
C GLY A 96 -1.37 -7.06 -10.89
N ILE A 97 -1.11 -5.89 -10.32
CA ILE A 97 -0.13 -4.93 -10.84
C ILE A 97 0.86 -4.53 -9.75
N ARG A 98 2.10 -4.27 -10.15
CA ARG A 98 3.16 -3.78 -9.28
C ARG A 98 3.95 -2.68 -9.98
N LEU A 99 4.33 -1.67 -9.22
CA LEU A 99 5.24 -0.61 -9.60
C LEU A 99 6.48 -0.66 -8.70
N ASP A 100 7.64 -0.80 -9.34
CA ASP A 100 8.93 -0.53 -8.69
C ASP A 100 9.44 0.82 -9.18
N LEU A 101 9.81 1.68 -8.24
CA LEU A 101 10.34 3.01 -8.52
C LEU A 101 11.73 3.17 -7.91
N GLY A 102 12.62 3.69 -8.77
CA GLY A 102 13.88 4.40 -8.54
C GLY A 102 14.65 4.13 -7.26
N SER A 103 15.95 3.90 -7.39
CA SER A 103 16.86 3.83 -6.25
C SER A 103 17.11 5.22 -5.63
N PHE A 104 16.44 5.55 -4.55
CA PHE A 104 16.79 6.67 -3.67
C PHE A 104 18.14 6.40 -2.98
N THR A 105 19.00 7.41 -2.83
CA THR A 105 20.32 7.27 -2.22
C THR A 105 20.53 8.26 -1.08
N TRP A 106 21.15 7.81 0.02
CA TRP A 106 21.45 8.64 1.19
C TRP A 106 22.75 8.24 1.89
N ILE A 107 23.26 9.13 2.75
CA ILE A 107 24.33 8.78 3.69
C ILE A 107 23.68 8.29 4.97
N ASP A 108 23.93 7.03 5.33
CA ASP A 108 23.29 6.46 6.51
C ASP A 108 23.86 7.04 7.80
N ASP A 109 22.95 7.41 8.72
CA ASP A 109 23.25 7.98 10.03
C ASP A 109 23.16 6.92 11.16
N GLY A 110 23.04 5.64 10.80
CA GLY A 110 22.80 4.53 11.71
C GLY A 110 21.32 4.15 11.86
N SER A 111 20.39 4.93 11.30
CA SER A 111 18.96 4.61 11.36
C SER A 111 18.52 3.58 10.31
N ASN A 112 19.35 3.25 9.32
CA ASN A 112 19.03 2.41 8.16
C ASN A 112 17.84 2.92 7.34
N ASN A 113 17.58 4.23 7.40
CA ASN A 113 16.46 4.89 6.75
C ASN A 113 16.87 6.28 6.24
N PRO A 114 16.32 6.76 5.10
CA PRO A 114 16.36 8.19 4.80
C PRO A 114 15.73 9.00 5.92
N SER A 115 16.22 10.21 6.16
CA SER A 115 15.47 11.22 6.90
C SER A 115 14.15 11.57 6.20
N ILE A 116 13.20 12.15 6.94
CA ILE A 116 11.92 12.60 6.37
C ILE A 116 12.16 13.64 5.26
N SER A 117 13.08 14.58 5.48
CA SER A 117 13.43 15.60 4.50
C SER A 117 14.01 15.01 3.23
N GLU A 118 14.86 13.99 3.33
CA GLU A 118 15.42 13.32 2.17
C GLU A 118 14.36 12.54 1.39
N PHE A 119 13.47 11.84 2.10
CA PHE A 119 12.34 11.13 1.50
C PHE A 119 11.39 12.09 0.74
N GLN A 120 10.97 13.19 1.38
CA GLN A 120 10.15 14.23 0.74
C GLN A 120 10.86 14.87 -0.45
N THR A 121 12.17 15.10 -0.35
CA THR A 121 12.98 15.67 -1.42
C THR A 121 13.01 14.73 -2.62
N PHE A 122 13.27 13.44 -2.43
CA PHE A 122 13.28 12.45 -3.51
C PHE A 122 11.97 12.42 -4.29
N PHE A 123 10.83 12.41 -3.58
CA PHE A 123 9.51 12.39 -4.20
C PHE A 123 9.00 13.77 -4.65
N SER A 124 9.76 14.85 -4.42
CA SER A 124 9.37 16.15 -4.93
C SER A 124 9.43 16.16 -6.46
N GLY A 125 8.44 16.78 -7.11
CA GLY A 125 8.39 16.85 -8.57
C GLY A 125 9.69 17.37 -9.19
N ALA A 126 10.35 18.34 -8.56
CA ALA A 126 11.64 18.88 -9.04
C ALA A 126 12.80 17.86 -9.01
N ASN A 127 12.86 16.97 -8.01
CA ASN A 127 13.93 15.96 -7.94
C ASN A 127 13.60 14.74 -8.79
N LEU A 128 12.34 14.30 -8.84
CA LEU A 128 11.91 13.31 -9.81
C LEU A 128 12.24 13.77 -11.23
N MET A 129 12.05 15.06 -11.52
CA MET A 129 12.48 15.65 -12.78
C MET A 129 14.00 15.63 -12.96
N ALA A 130 14.74 16.15 -11.99
CA ALA A 130 16.20 16.23 -12.08
C ALA A 130 16.87 14.86 -12.22
N GLN A 131 16.29 13.83 -11.60
CA GLN A 131 16.84 12.48 -11.55
C GLN A 131 16.45 11.63 -12.77
N PHE A 132 15.23 11.81 -13.30
CA PHE A 132 14.67 10.90 -14.30
C PHE A 132 14.26 11.58 -15.63
N GLY A 133 14.25 12.91 -15.73
CA GLY A 133 13.92 13.63 -16.97
C GLY A 133 12.73 14.59 -16.82
N ASP A 134 12.05 14.96 -17.91
CA ASP A 134 10.85 15.81 -17.80
C ASP A 134 9.80 15.11 -16.90
N SER A 135 9.09 15.85 -16.05
CA SER A 135 8.17 15.31 -15.00
C SER A 135 7.02 14.47 -15.57
N VAL A 136 6.94 14.44 -16.90
CA VAL A 136 5.89 13.87 -17.73
C VAL A 136 6.29 12.49 -18.29
N ASN A 137 7.54 12.01 -18.14
CA ASN A 137 7.88 10.66 -18.62
C ASN A 137 9.06 10.03 -17.88
N LEU A 138 8.78 9.27 -16.81
CA LEU A 138 9.80 8.47 -16.16
C LEU A 138 10.25 7.34 -17.10
N PRO A 139 11.56 7.12 -17.27
CA PRO A 139 12.05 6.06 -18.13
C PRO A 139 11.76 4.70 -17.51
N TYR A 140 11.40 3.74 -18.35
CA TYR A 140 11.38 2.34 -17.93
C TYR A 140 12.81 1.87 -17.64
N SER A 141 12.97 1.12 -16.55
CA SER A 141 14.26 0.60 -16.09
C SER A 141 14.08 -0.81 -15.57
N ASN A 142 14.93 -1.74 -16.00
CA ASN A 142 14.87 -3.11 -15.50
C ASN A 142 15.13 -3.13 -13.98
N ALA A 143 14.24 -3.79 -13.23
CA ALA A 143 14.20 -3.78 -11.76
C ALA A 143 14.00 -2.40 -11.12
N GLY A 144 13.57 -1.39 -11.88
CA GLY A 144 13.23 -0.05 -11.39
C GLY A 144 14.42 0.77 -10.86
N ALA A 145 15.67 0.30 -10.95
CA ALA A 145 16.81 0.93 -10.27
C ALA A 145 17.06 2.39 -10.71
N SER A 146 16.86 2.69 -12.00
CA SER A 146 17.11 4.01 -12.58
C SER A 146 15.86 4.62 -13.22
N GLY A 147 14.66 4.22 -12.77
CA GLY A 147 13.40 4.69 -13.34
C GLY A 147 12.23 3.90 -12.78
N VAL A 148 11.33 3.45 -13.64
CA VAL A 148 10.16 2.63 -13.24
C VAL A 148 10.20 1.24 -13.85
N GLN A 149 9.75 0.25 -13.11
CA GLN A 149 9.35 -1.03 -13.67
C GLN A 149 7.90 -1.34 -13.31
N LEU A 150 7.06 -1.51 -14.32
CA LEU A 150 5.74 -2.07 -14.17
C LEU A 150 5.81 -3.59 -14.31
N THR A 151 5.09 -4.27 -13.44
CA THR A 151 4.85 -5.71 -13.54
C THR A 151 3.36 -5.97 -13.55
N TRP A 152 2.88 -6.72 -14.54
CA TRP A 152 1.54 -7.28 -14.57
C TRP A 152 1.62 -8.77 -14.35
N VAL A 153 0.80 -9.30 -13.44
CA VAL A 153 0.61 -10.75 -13.31
C VAL A 153 -0.71 -11.08 -13.98
N ASP A 154 -0.71 -12.07 -14.88
CA ASP A 154 -1.92 -12.50 -15.56
C ASP A 154 -2.79 -13.44 -14.70
N GLN A 155 -3.92 -13.87 -15.26
CA GLN A 155 -4.83 -14.81 -14.60
C GLN A 155 -4.20 -16.18 -14.29
N ASN A 156 -3.13 -16.55 -15.00
CA ASN A 156 -2.40 -17.81 -14.82
C ASN A 156 -1.24 -17.67 -13.82
N GLY A 157 -1.01 -16.46 -13.27
CA GLY A 157 0.10 -16.19 -12.36
C GLY A 157 1.44 -15.93 -13.07
N ILE A 158 1.44 -15.70 -14.37
CA ILE A 158 2.63 -15.40 -15.16
C ILE A 158 2.94 -13.90 -15.07
N PRO A 159 4.15 -13.51 -14.63
CA PRO A 159 4.53 -12.11 -14.57
C PRO A 159 5.08 -11.61 -15.92
N TYR A 160 4.68 -10.39 -16.27
CA TYR A 160 5.12 -9.62 -17.43
C TYR A 160 5.70 -8.29 -16.96
N PHE A 161 6.87 -7.93 -17.48
CA PHE A 161 7.67 -6.80 -17.00
C PHE A 161 7.86 -5.75 -18.09
N SER A 162 7.78 -4.47 -17.73
CA SER A 162 8.23 -3.40 -18.60
C SER A 162 9.75 -3.43 -18.71
N ARG A 163 10.26 -3.06 -19.88
CA ARG A 163 11.70 -3.06 -20.18
C ARG A 163 12.16 -1.71 -20.70
N ASP A 164 13.37 -1.34 -20.33
CA ASP A 164 14.10 -0.17 -20.84
C ASP A 164 14.37 -0.23 -22.36
N THR A 165 14.43 -1.44 -22.91
CA THR A 165 14.63 -1.70 -24.34
C THR A 165 13.33 -1.77 -25.15
N SER A 166 12.16 -1.53 -24.53
CA SER A 166 10.88 -1.56 -25.24
C SER A 166 10.84 -0.50 -26.35
N THR A 167 10.50 -0.92 -27.57
CA THR A 167 10.30 -0.03 -28.72
C THR A 167 8.83 0.24 -29.02
N TYR A 168 7.93 -0.11 -28.09
CA TYR A 168 6.50 0.07 -28.27
C TYR A 168 6.15 1.54 -28.49
N ALA A 169 5.54 1.83 -29.64
CA ALA A 169 5.17 3.20 -29.99
C ALA A 169 4.06 3.71 -29.06
N GLY A 170 4.30 4.85 -28.42
CA GLY A 170 3.36 5.43 -27.45
C GLY A 170 3.54 4.90 -26.03
N SER A 171 4.64 4.18 -25.74
CA SER A 171 5.00 3.86 -24.36
C SER A 171 5.35 5.13 -23.57
N PHE A 172 4.72 5.33 -22.42
CA PHE A 172 5.02 6.43 -21.49
C PHE A 172 4.63 6.06 -20.06
N PHE A 173 5.24 6.72 -19.08
CA PHE A 173 4.86 6.63 -17.67
C PHE A 173 4.91 8.00 -17.01
N MET A 174 3.77 8.49 -16.53
CA MET A 174 3.64 9.74 -15.79
C MET A 174 3.32 9.46 -14.33
N LEU A 175 4.09 10.02 -13.40
CA LEU A 175 3.73 10.07 -11.99
C LEU A 175 3.11 11.44 -11.68
N ASN A 176 1.87 11.45 -11.22
CA ASN A 176 1.05 12.62 -10.91
C ASN A 176 0.60 12.59 -9.45
N ASN A 177 0.04 13.71 -8.97
CA ASN A 177 -0.61 13.83 -7.66
C ASN A 177 0.25 13.28 -6.50
N VAL A 178 1.55 13.56 -6.53
CA VAL A 178 2.49 13.12 -5.50
C VAL A 178 2.28 13.96 -4.25
N MET A 179 1.79 13.35 -3.17
CA MET A 179 1.43 14.03 -1.92
C MET A 179 2.01 13.31 -0.71
N TYR A 180 2.64 14.08 0.17
CA TYR A 180 3.15 13.55 1.43
C TYR A 180 2.06 13.55 2.51
N GLU A 181 1.92 12.43 3.20
CA GLU A 181 1.06 12.27 4.38
C GLU A 181 1.79 11.44 5.44
N ALA A 182 1.42 11.58 6.71
CA ALA A 182 1.99 10.79 7.80
C ALA A 182 0.91 10.45 8.82
N ASP A 183 0.99 9.25 9.38
CA ASP A 183 0.24 8.84 10.56
C ASP A 183 1.20 8.78 11.78
N ASN A 184 0.72 8.27 12.91
CA ASN A 184 1.52 8.17 14.13
C ASN A 184 2.71 7.21 14.01
N ASP A 185 2.69 6.28 13.06
CA ASP A 185 3.62 5.17 12.95
C ASP A 185 4.49 5.21 11.67
N ASN A 186 4.02 5.90 10.62
CA ASN A 186 4.56 5.83 9.27
C ASN A 186 4.42 7.14 8.50
N GLU A 187 5.34 7.34 7.56
CA GLU A 187 5.29 8.42 6.59
C GLU A 187 5.15 7.85 5.17
N TYR A 188 4.25 8.45 4.41
CA TYR A 188 3.85 8.01 3.09
C TYR A 188 4.00 9.11 2.05
N VAL A 189 4.19 8.67 0.81
CA VAL A 189 3.96 9.48 -0.37
C VAL A 189 2.89 8.78 -1.18
N LYS A 190 1.71 9.39 -1.26
CA LYS A 190 0.61 8.97 -2.14
C LYS A 190 0.88 9.48 -3.54
N TRP A 191 0.49 8.71 -4.54
CA TRP A 191 0.73 9.04 -5.94
C TRP A 191 -0.34 8.43 -6.84
N SER A 192 -0.45 9.00 -8.04
CA SER A 192 -1.30 8.49 -9.13
C SER A 192 -0.48 8.47 -10.40
N ALA A 193 -0.42 7.33 -11.09
CA ALA A 193 0.32 7.19 -12.33
C ALA A 193 -0.63 7.04 -13.52
N LEU A 194 -0.27 7.64 -14.66
CA LEU A 194 -0.90 7.39 -15.96
C LEU A 194 0.15 6.82 -16.92
N PHE A 195 -0.14 5.70 -17.56
CA PHE A 195 0.83 5.04 -18.42
C PHE A 195 0.19 4.21 -19.55
N THR A 196 0.99 3.99 -20.57
CA THR A 196 0.77 2.98 -21.61
C THR A 196 2.11 2.29 -21.83
N CYS A 197 2.13 0.96 -21.91
CA CYS A 197 3.37 0.21 -22.16
C CYS A 197 3.13 -1.20 -22.67
N GLU A 198 4.17 -1.77 -23.28
CA GLU A 198 4.27 -3.21 -23.54
C GLU A 198 5.13 -3.86 -22.46
N LEU A 199 4.61 -4.95 -21.90
CA LEU A 199 5.23 -5.77 -20.88
C LEU A 199 5.56 -7.14 -21.47
N TRP A 200 6.68 -7.74 -21.05
CA TRP A 200 7.18 -8.98 -21.60
C TRP A 200 7.35 -10.04 -20.51
N ASP A 201 7.07 -11.29 -20.82
CA ASP A 201 7.37 -12.41 -19.93
C ASP A 201 8.88 -12.50 -19.64
N ALA A 202 9.26 -13.32 -18.67
CA ALA A 202 10.67 -13.51 -18.31
C ALA A 202 11.54 -14.01 -19.49
N ALA A 203 10.94 -14.77 -20.41
CA ALA A 203 11.63 -15.29 -21.59
C ALA A 203 11.81 -14.23 -22.70
N GLY A 204 11.06 -13.13 -22.67
CA GLY A 204 10.99 -12.15 -23.76
C GLY A 204 10.30 -12.69 -25.02
N VAL A 205 9.43 -13.69 -24.87
CA VAL A 205 8.75 -14.35 -26.00
C VAL A 205 7.32 -13.83 -26.14
N ASN A 206 6.59 -13.78 -25.03
CA ASN A 206 5.23 -13.28 -25.01
C ASN A 206 5.19 -11.87 -24.44
N SER A 207 4.33 -11.03 -25.00
CA SER A 207 4.05 -9.69 -24.49
C SER A 207 2.57 -9.48 -24.23
N VAL A 208 2.28 -8.51 -23.35
CA VAL A 208 0.97 -7.94 -23.11
C VAL A 208 1.08 -6.43 -23.16
N VAL A 209 0.06 -5.75 -23.67
CA VAL A 209 0.03 -4.30 -23.74
C VAL A 209 -0.94 -3.75 -22.71
N ILE A 210 -0.49 -2.83 -21.87
CA ILE A 210 -1.39 -2.02 -21.03
C ILE A 210 -1.60 -0.67 -21.71
N SER A 211 -2.86 -0.34 -21.96
CA SER A 211 -3.28 0.94 -22.53
C SER A 211 -4.13 1.73 -21.53
N ASN A 212 -3.86 3.04 -21.44
CA ASN A 212 -4.58 3.98 -20.57
C ASN A 212 -4.63 3.50 -19.10
N GLY A 213 -3.52 2.96 -18.62
CA GLY A 213 -3.38 2.49 -17.25
C GLY A 213 -3.32 3.66 -16.27
N ILE A 214 -4.22 3.67 -15.30
CA ILE A 214 -4.21 4.54 -14.14
C ILE A 214 -3.93 3.65 -12.92
N PHE A 215 -2.87 3.97 -12.18
CA PHE A 215 -2.55 3.25 -10.93
C PHE A 215 -2.37 4.25 -9.81
N ASN A 216 -3.18 4.14 -8.76
CA ASN A 216 -3.07 4.90 -7.53
C ASN A 216 -2.48 4.03 -6.44
N GLY A 217 -1.62 4.61 -5.63
CA GLY A 217 -0.91 3.89 -4.60
C GLY A 217 -0.17 4.79 -3.64
N ALA A 218 0.68 4.20 -2.82
CA ALA A 218 1.58 4.94 -1.95
C ALA A 218 2.92 4.23 -1.74
N PHE A 219 3.95 5.03 -1.48
CA PHE A 219 5.23 4.54 -1.01
C PHE A 219 5.40 4.85 0.46
N ARG A 220 5.81 3.86 1.24
CA ARG A 220 6.11 4.03 2.68
C ARG A 220 7.61 4.26 2.85
N ARG A 221 8.02 5.19 3.71
CA ARG A 221 9.45 5.49 3.93
C ARG A 221 10.21 4.33 4.59
N ARG A 222 9.55 3.63 5.52
CA ARG A 222 10.17 2.60 6.36
C ARG A 222 9.41 1.29 6.22
N THR A 223 10.00 0.19 5.77
CA THR A 223 9.44 -1.14 6.06
C THR A 223 9.99 -1.67 7.39
N GLN A 224 9.13 -2.36 8.16
CA GLN A 224 9.55 -3.05 9.39
C GLN A 224 10.34 -4.31 9.05
#